data_AF-A0A0B7F751-F1
#
_entry.id   AF-A0A0B7F751-F1
#
_cell.length_a   1.000
_cell.length_b   1.000
_cell.length_c   1.000
_cell.angle_alpha   90.00
_cell.angle_beta   90.00
_cell.angle_gamma   90.00
#
_symmetry.space_group_name_H-M   'P 1'
#
loop_
_entity.id
_entity.type
_entity.pdbx_description
1 polymer ?
#
loop_
_entity_poly.entity_id
_entity_poly.type
_entity_poly.pdbx_seq_one_letter_code
_entity_poly.pdbx_strand_id
1 'polypeptide(L)'
;MHLSSLLLLALRSFSSRVTTSSIQTSGDLPKYALVYAPVIHLWSQEDFWPSDPSIHLQHVTAKCDDSSNDTAAPYPLTIANLNYPNSSADTYLTGNDDVETEPEWLRSTYGKPDPLGKSEAPSAIIAIDKSEVIGPGYVDIFYPLFYSYNRGNRYNGSVYGDHVGDWENIMIRFLNGVPQSVHYSQHSDGPAYTYAAAPKYGLRPIAYSAGGSHANYATTGQHNHSANFGYLTDHSDAGSMWDVTRNHVAYWYSIKEGLVGATGNSVSSSWLEFIGHWGDKQYPDSDPRQHSLEGQYRYTSGPPGPIGHNLMRATLCQYSDCSPQESLGT
;
A
#
# COMPACT_ATOMS: atom_id res chain seq x y z
N MET A 1 58.54 56.27 25.92
CA MET A 1 57.69 55.18 26.44
C MET A 1 56.43 55.12 25.61
N HIS A 2 56.37 54.24 24.60
CA HIS A 2 55.16 53.96 23.83
C HIS A 2 54.73 52.53 24.15
N LEU A 3 53.57 52.37 24.80
CA LEU A 3 52.94 51.07 24.98
C LEU A 3 51.81 50.92 23.97
N SER A 4 51.96 49.92 23.11
CA SER A 4 50.94 49.36 22.22
C SER A 4 49.77 48.81 23.02
N SER A 5 48.55 48.94 22.50
CA SER A 5 47.40 48.13 22.93
C SER A 5 46.72 47.57 21.68
N LEU A 6 46.95 46.29 21.42
CA LEU A 6 46.19 45.50 20.45
C LEU A 6 44.94 44.96 21.14
N LEU A 7 43.77 45.30 20.59
CA LEU A 7 42.48 44.76 20.99
C LEU A 7 42.24 43.46 20.20
N LEU A 8 42.29 42.29 20.84
CA LEU A 8 41.86 41.03 20.23
C LEU A 8 40.34 40.89 20.34
N LEU A 9 39.63 40.97 19.21
CA LEU A 9 38.25 40.51 19.10
C LEU A 9 38.24 38.97 18.98
N ALA A 10 37.74 38.28 20.00
CA ALA A 10 37.47 36.85 19.92
C ALA A 10 36.16 36.62 19.15
N LEU A 11 36.24 36.21 17.89
CA LEU A 11 35.10 35.62 17.18
C LEU A 11 34.80 34.25 17.80
N ARG A 12 33.69 34.16 18.54
CA ARG A 12 33.10 32.86 18.91
C ARG A 12 32.42 32.31 17.65
N SER A 13 33.03 31.34 17.01
CA SER A 13 32.36 30.49 16.03
C SER A 13 31.28 29.69 16.77
N PHE A 14 30.01 30.01 16.52
CA PHE A 14 28.92 29.09 16.82
C PHE A 14 29.00 27.97 15.80
N SER A 15 29.74 26.92 16.12
CA SER A 15 29.61 25.64 15.42
C SER A 15 28.25 25.07 15.82
N SER A 16 27.25 25.22 14.96
CA SER A 16 26.01 24.45 15.06
C SER A 16 26.42 22.99 14.96
N ARG A 17 26.42 22.28 16.09
CA ARG A 17 26.47 20.83 16.08
C ARG A 17 25.24 20.38 15.31
N VAL A 18 25.41 20.03 14.04
CA VAL A 18 24.46 19.20 13.32
C VAL A 18 24.51 17.87 14.06
N THR A 19 23.63 17.70 15.05
CA THR A 19 23.31 16.38 15.55
C THR A 19 22.65 15.65 14.40
N THR A 20 23.43 14.85 13.69
CA THR A 20 22.88 13.81 12.81
C THR A 20 22.04 12.92 13.70
N SER A 21 20.72 13.16 13.71
CA SER A 21 19.79 12.23 14.34
C SER A 21 20.03 10.86 13.70
N SER A 22 20.29 9.84 14.51
CA SER A 22 20.31 8.47 14.02
C SER A 22 18.97 8.17 13.36
N ILE A 23 19.00 7.41 12.26
CA ILE A 23 17.78 6.94 11.58
C ILE A 23 16.88 6.26 12.59
N GLN A 24 15.60 6.60 12.60
CA GLN A 24 14.61 5.88 13.37
C GLN A 24 14.17 4.62 12.62
N THR A 25 14.47 3.46 13.20
CA THR A 25 14.12 2.14 12.64
C THR A 25 13.20 1.32 13.56
N SER A 26 12.83 1.86 14.72
CA SER A 26 11.97 1.20 15.71
C SER A 26 11.39 2.21 16.72
N GLY A 27 10.56 1.71 17.63
CA GLY A 27 9.95 2.49 18.72
C GLY A 27 8.51 2.91 18.42
N ASP A 28 8.05 3.97 19.09
CA ASP A 28 6.68 4.45 18.94
C ASP A 28 6.43 4.93 17.51
N LEU A 29 5.24 4.63 16.97
CA LEU A 29 4.82 5.22 15.70
C LEU A 29 4.71 6.75 15.87
N PRO A 30 5.16 7.57 14.89
CA PRO A 30 5.05 9.01 15.01
C PRO A 30 3.58 9.41 15.11
N LYS A 31 3.22 10.27 16.07
CA LYS A 31 1.81 10.65 16.32
C LYS A 31 1.10 11.18 15.07
N TYR A 32 1.84 11.89 14.21
CA TYR A 32 1.29 12.43 12.96
C TYR A 32 0.85 11.35 11.97
N ALA A 33 1.40 10.13 12.04
CA ALA A 33 0.95 9.00 11.23
C ALA A 33 -0.51 8.62 11.53
N LEU A 34 -0.98 8.81 12.77
CA LEU A 34 -2.39 8.57 13.12
C LEU A 34 -3.25 9.82 12.92
N VAL A 35 -2.73 11.00 13.24
CA VAL A 35 -3.47 12.28 13.09
C VAL A 35 -3.84 12.55 11.62
N TYR A 36 -2.94 12.24 10.69
CA TYR A 36 -3.09 12.52 9.27
C TYR A 36 -3.36 11.27 8.43
N ALA A 37 -3.59 10.10 9.04
CA ALA A 37 -3.92 8.86 8.33
C ALA A 37 -5.07 9.09 7.34
N PRO A 38 -5.05 8.48 6.15
CA PRO A 38 -6.11 8.69 5.17
C PRO A 38 -7.45 8.18 5.69
N VAL A 39 -8.52 8.75 5.13
CA VAL A 39 -9.86 8.17 5.16
C VAL A 39 -10.12 7.60 3.78
N ILE A 40 -10.51 6.34 3.71
CA ILE A 40 -10.83 5.69 2.43
C ILE A 40 -12.35 5.66 2.30
N HIS A 41 -12.91 6.21 1.24
CA HIS A 41 -14.28 5.92 0.84
C HIS A 41 -14.25 4.77 -0.15
N LEU A 42 -14.88 3.66 0.23
CA LEU A 42 -15.13 2.53 -0.66
C LEU A 42 -16.31 2.87 -1.57
N TRP A 43 -16.34 2.27 -2.76
CA TRP A 43 -17.44 2.47 -3.69
C TRP A 43 -18.79 2.07 -3.07
N SER A 44 -19.84 2.84 -3.34
CA SER A 44 -21.17 2.61 -2.75
C SER A 44 -21.80 1.27 -3.13
N GLN A 45 -21.32 0.68 -4.23
CA GLN A 45 -21.72 -0.62 -4.76
C GLN A 45 -20.58 -1.66 -4.64
N GLU A 46 -19.60 -1.43 -3.75
CA GLU A 46 -18.52 -2.40 -3.50
C GLU A 46 -19.08 -3.75 -3.04
N ASP A 47 -18.45 -4.81 -3.53
CA ASP A 47 -18.79 -6.20 -3.35
C ASP A 47 -17.61 -7.02 -2.81
N PHE A 48 -16.39 -6.50 -2.93
CA PHE A 48 -15.12 -7.05 -2.46
C PHE A 48 -14.53 -6.10 -1.41
N TRP A 49 -14.84 -6.39 -0.15
CA TRP A 49 -14.55 -5.48 0.97
C TRP A 49 -13.12 -5.70 1.52
N PRO A 50 -12.57 -4.75 2.29
CA PRO A 50 -11.27 -4.91 2.95
C PRO A 50 -11.15 -6.25 3.67
N SER A 51 -10.01 -6.91 3.54
CA SER A 51 -9.84 -8.29 4.03
C SER A 51 -8.82 -8.41 5.14
N ASP A 52 -9.03 -9.37 6.04
CA ASP A 52 -8.01 -9.80 6.99
C ASP A 52 -7.03 -10.76 6.30
N PRO A 53 -5.72 -10.43 6.21
CA PRO A 53 -4.71 -11.31 5.64
C PRO A 53 -4.66 -12.69 6.30
N SER A 54 -4.96 -12.79 7.60
CA SER A 54 -4.98 -14.07 8.31
C SER A 54 -6.15 -14.97 7.91
N ILE A 55 -7.27 -14.39 7.46
CA ILE A 55 -8.39 -15.15 6.88
C ILE A 55 -8.02 -15.57 5.46
N HIS A 56 -7.51 -14.64 4.64
CA HIS A 56 -7.04 -14.94 3.29
C HIS A 56 -6.06 -16.13 3.25
N LEU A 57 -5.09 -16.15 4.16
CA LEU A 57 -4.07 -17.21 4.24
C LEU A 57 -4.63 -18.61 4.57
N GLN A 58 -5.86 -18.72 5.07
CA GLN A 58 -6.54 -20.01 5.29
C GLN A 58 -7.08 -20.62 4.00
N HIS A 59 -7.23 -19.81 2.94
CA HIS A 59 -7.86 -20.19 1.68
C HIS A 59 -6.89 -20.31 0.51
N VAL A 60 -5.59 -20.20 0.76
CA VAL A 60 -4.55 -20.27 -0.26
C VAL A 60 -3.51 -21.33 0.08
N THR A 61 -2.83 -21.83 -0.96
CA THR A 61 -1.67 -22.69 -0.86
C THR A 61 -0.51 -22.05 -1.61
N ALA A 62 0.69 -22.03 -1.01
CA ALA A 62 1.88 -21.57 -1.71
C ALA A 62 2.24 -22.52 -2.85
N LYS A 63 2.39 -21.97 -4.05
CA LYS A 63 2.76 -22.68 -5.26
C LYS A 63 3.98 -22.06 -5.93
N CYS A 64 4.75 -22.89 -6.61
CA CYS A 64 5.85 -22.49 -7.48
C CYS A 64 5.31 -21.94 -8.80
N ASP A 65 6.18 -21.33 -9.59
CA ASP A 65 5.87 -20.79 -10.91
C ASP A 65 5.29 -21.82 -11.91
N ASP A 66 5.63 -23.09 -11.75
CA ASP A 66 5.10 -24.20 -12.55
C ASP A 66 3.74 -24.73 -12.03
N SER A 67 3.11 -24.02 -11.10
CA SER A 67 1.85 -24.38 -10.43
C SER A 67 1.91 -25.64 -9.55
N SER A 68 3.10 -26.20 -9.31
CA SER A 68 3.29 -27.25 -8.30
C SER A 68 3.22 -26.65 -6.89
N ASN A 69 2.86 -27.45 -5.89
CA ASN A 69 2.87 -27.01 -4.50
C ASN A 69 4.32 -26.72 -4.06
N ASP A 70 4.53 -25.59 -3.39
CA ASP A 70 5.80 -25.30 -2.75
C ASP A 70 5.95 -26.17 -1.50
N THR A 71 6.67 -27.29 -1.64
CA THR A 71 6.87 -28.27 -0.55
C THR A 71 7.67 -27.73 0.63
N ALA A 72 8.32 -26.57 0.49
CA ALA A 72 9.01 -25.92 1.60
C ALA A 72 8.11 -24.98 2.40
N ALA A 73 6.93 -24.64 1.89
CA ALA A 73 6.00 -23.76 2.57
C ALA A 73 5.43 -24.41 3.84
N PRO A 74 5.28 -23.64 4.94
CA PRO A 74 4.60 -24.15 6.12
C PRO A 74 3.11 -24.35 5.84
N TYR A 75 2.50 -25.33 6.51
CA TYR A 75 1.08 -25.61 6.40
C TYR A 75 0.45 -25.77 7.80
N PRO A 76 -0.57 -24.97 8.16
CA PRO A 76 -1.15 -23.88 7.38
C PRO A 76 -0.22 -22.66 7.26
N LEU A 77 -0.45 -21.84 6.24
CA LEU A 77 0.13 -20.50 6.13
C LEU A 77 -0.52 -19.58 7.17
N THR A 78 0.29 -18.70 7.74
CA THR A 78 -0.13 -17.73 8.76
C THR A 78 0.65 -16.44 8.57
N ILE A 79 0.14 -15.34 9.14
CA ILE A 79 0.84 -14.06 9.10
C ILE A 79 2.24 -14.08 9.75
N ALA A 80 2.53 -15.10 10.58
CA ALA A 80 3.78 -15.23 11.30
C ALA A 80 4.83 -16.10 10.58
N ASN A 81 4.42 -16.90 9.57
CA ASN A 81 5.31 -17.85 8.89
C ASN A 81 5.36 -17.66 7.36
N LEU A 82 4.73 -16.60 6.82
CA LEU A 82 4.58 -16.40 5.38
C LEU A 82 5.91 -16.09 4.66
N ASN A 83 6.81 -15.34 5.29
CA ASN A 83 8.17 -15.10 4.80
C ASN A 83 9.11 -16.24 5.27
N TYR A 84 8.93 -17.43 4.72
CA TYR A 84 9.75 -18.61 5.01
C TYR A 84 11.00 -18.66 4.10
N PRO A 85 12.10 -19.36 4.49
CA PRO A 85 13.40 -19.28 3.80
C PRO A 85 13.45 -19.61 2.30
N ASN A 86 12.46 -20.33 1.78
CA ASN A 86 12.38 -20.71 0.37
C ASN A 86 11.29 -19.96 -0.41
N SER A 87 10.55 -19.06 0.26
CA SER A 87 9.66 -18.16 -0.45
C SER A 87 10.48 -17.22 -1.35
N SER A 88 9.95 -16.92 -2.53
CA SER A 88 10.63 -16.11 -3.54
C SER A 88 9.63 -15.22 -4.28
N ALA A 89 10.13 -14.34 -5.15
CA ALA A 89 9.28 -13.58 -6.06
C ALA A 89 8.43 -14.49 -6.97
N ASP A 90 8.85 -15.74 -7.19
CA ASP A 90 8.16 -16.75 -8.01
C ASP A 90 7.27 -17.68 -7.17
N THR A 91 6.97 -17.31 -5.92
CA THR A 91 6.01 -18.01 -5.05
C THR A 91 4.64 -17.34 -5.14
N TYR A 92 3.59 -18.12 -5.38
CA TYR A 92 2.21 -17.66 -5.58
C TYR A 92 1.28 -18.20 -4.51
N LEU A 93 0.56 -17.33 -3.81
CA LEU A 93 -0.48 -17.71 -2.85
C LEU A 93 -1.78 -18.06 -3.59
N THR A 94 -1.81 -19.25 -4.19
CA THR A 94 -2.89 -19.67 -5.09
C THR A 94 -4.14 -20.06 -4.32
N GLY A 95 -5.30 -19.56 -4.73
CA GLY A 95 -6.60 -19.91 -4.14
C GLY A 95 -6.89 -21.42 -4.18
N ASN A 96 -7.45 -21.93 -3.09
CA ASN A 96 -7.87 -23.34 -2.99
C ASN A 96 -9.27 -23.58 -3.60
N ASP A 97 -10.06 -22.52 -3.76
CA ASP A 97 -11.44 -22.54 -4.24
C ASP A 97 -11.54 -22.01 -5.67
N ASP A 98 -12.63 -22.36 -6.38
CA ASP A 98 -12.89 -21.81 -7.71
C ASP A 98 -13.38 -20.35 -7.62
N VAL A 99 -12.58 -19.44 -8.14
CA VAL A 99 -12.85 -17.99 -8.15
C VAL A 99 -14.16 -17.62 -8.85
N GLU A 100 -14.62 -18.41 -9.84
CA GLU A 100 -15.89 -18.15 -10.53
C GLU A 100 -17.12 -18.38 -9.64
N THR A 101 -16.96 -19.12 -8.54
CA THR A 101 -18.02 -19.31 -7.54
C THR A 101 -18.10 -18.18 -6.52
N GLU A 102 -17.13 -17.24 -6.56
CA GLU A 102 -17.02 -16.09 -5.66
C GLU A 102 -17.22 -16.45 -4.18
N PRO A 103 -16.40 -17.38 -3.63
CA PRO A 103 -16.52 -17.82 -2.25
C PRO A 103 -16.44 -16.64 -1.27
N GLU A 104 -17.10 -16.80 -0.11
CA GLU A 104 -17.33 -15.72 0.86
C GLU A 104 -16.05 -14.97 1.26
N TRP A 105 -14.91 -15.67 1.36
CA TRP A 105 -13.64 -15.08 1.75
C TRP A 105 -13.10 -14.08 0.71
N LEU A 106 -13.38 -14.26 -0.58
CA LEU A 106 -13.01 -13.29 -1.63
C LEU A 106 -13.79 -11.98 -1.47
N ARG A 107 -15.08 -12.07 -1.12
CA ARG A 107 -15.95 -10.91 -0.91
C ARG A 107 -15.70 -10.22 0.43
N SER A 108 -15.28 -10.97 1.44
CA SER A 108 -14.89 -10.46 2.76
C SER A 108 -15.94 -9.53 3.39
N THR A 109 -17.23 -9.88 3.33
CA THR A 109 -18.34 -9.01 3.80
C THR A 109 -18.24 -8.60 5.27
N TYR A 110 -17.50 -9.34 6.10
CA TYR A 110 -17.16 -8.96 7.48
C TYR A 110 -16.30 -7.69 7.55
N GLY A 111 -15.55 -7.38 6.51
CA GLY A 111 -14.66 -6.23 6.40
C GLY A 111 -15.37 -4.95 5.95
N LYS A 112 -16.67 -5.00 5.68
CA LYS A 112 -17.46 -3.80 5.43
C LYS A 112 -17.40 -2.86 6.65
N PRO A 113 -16.94 -1.59 6.49
CA PRO A 113 -16.85 -0.68 7.61
C PRO A 113 -18.21 -0.37 8.25
N ASP A 114 -18.22 -0.26 9.57
CA ASP A 114 -19.37 0.22 10.34
C ASP A 114 -19.61 1.74 10.11
N PRO A 115 -20.72 2.32 10.60
CA PRO A 115 -21.00 3.76 10.43
C PRO A 115 -19.97 4.70 11.08
N LEU A 116 -19.08 4.19 11.93
CA LEU A 116 -17.98 4.95 12.53
C LEU A 116 -16.66 4.74 11.76
N GLY A 117 -16.68 3.92 10.71
CA GLY A 117 -15.57 3.62 9.83
C GLY A 117 -14.64 2.50 10.29
N LYS A 118 -15.02 1.72 11.31
CA LYS A 118 -14.24 0.55 11.71
C LYS A 118 -14.56 -0.63 10.78
N SER A 119 -13.54 -1.19 10.13
CA SER A 119 -13.59 -2.52 9.52
C SER A 119 -13.07 -3.57 10.50
N GLU A 120 -13.63 -4.79 10.48
CA GLU A 120 -13.04 -5.92 11.21
C GLU A 120 -11.74 -6.41 10.56
N ALA A 121 -11.50 -6.10 9.28
CA ALA A 121 -10.20 -6.30 8.66
C ALA A 121 -9.17 -5.28 9.19
N PRO A 122 -7.98 -5.70 9.64
CA PRO A 122 -6.94 -4.79 10.07
C PRO A 122 -6.25 -4.11 8.88
N SER A 123 -5.86 -2.85 9.07
CA SER A 123 -4.93 -2.15 8.17
C SER A 123 -3.49 -2.23 8.70
N ALA A 124 -2.51 -2.01 7.82
CA ALA A 124 -1.13 -1.77 8.23
C ALA A 124 -0.77 -0.28 8.12
N ILE A 125 0.12 0.17 9.00
CA ILE A 125 0.77 1.49 8.90
C ILE A 125 2.27 1.26 8.97
N ILE A 126 3.00 1.68 7.93
CA ILE A 126 4.44 1.46 7.82
C ILE A 126 5.12 2.83 7.77
N ALA A 127 5.97 3.12 8.77
CA ALA A 127 6.77 4.33 8.83
C ALA A 127 8.20 4.07 8.34
N ILE A 128 8.70 4.98 7.51
CA ILE A 128 10.06 4.92 6.98
C ILE A 128 10.73 6.27 7.22
N ASP A 129 11.81 6.27 8.01
CA ASP A 129 12.70 7.41 8.09
C ASP A 129 13.50 7.53 6.79
N LYS A 130 13.32 8.66 6.09
CA LYS A 130 13.92 8.93 4.78
C LYS A 130 15.17 9.81 4.90
N SER A 131 15.74 9.95 6.09
CA SER A 131 16.89 10.83 6.33
C SER A 131 18.10 10.51 5.46
N GLU A 132 18.37 9.23 5.21
CA GLU A 132 19.47 8.79 4.34
C GLU A 132 19.14 8.79 2.84
N VAL A 133 17.85 8.82 2.49
CA VAL A 133 17.39 8.75 1.09
C VAL A 133 17.15 10.14 0.51
N ILE A 134 16.52 11.01 1.28
CA ILE A 134 16.05 12.35 0.85
C ILE A 134 16.77 13.43 1.65
N GLY A 135 16.78 13.31 2.97
CA GLY A 135 17.44 14.26 3.87
C GLY A 135 16.80 14.33 5.25
N PRO A 136 17.47 14.95 6.24
CA PRO A 136 17.02 14.94 7.62
C PRO A 136 15.58 15.43 7.80
N GLY A 137 14.80 14.68 8.58
CA GLY A 137 13.42 15.04 8.95
C GLY A 137 12.36 14.61 7.94
N TYR A 138 12.74 14.03 6.80
CA TYR A 138 11.78 13.39 5.90
C TYR A 138 11.36 12.02 6.45
N VAL A 139 10.06 11.79 6.49
CA VAL A 139 9.46 10.49 6.84
C VAL A 139 8.32 10.23 5.88
N ASP A 140 8.31 9.04 5.28
CA ASP A 140 7.15 8.56 4.51
C ASP A 140 6.35 7.60 5.38
N ILE A 141 5.03 7.76 5.39
CA ILE A 141 4.11 6.82 6.01
C ILE A 141 3.27 6.18 4.92
N PHE A 142 3.32 4.86 4.83
CA PHE A 142 2.51 4.05 3.94
C PHE A 142 1.33 3.47 4.70
N TYR A 143 0.17 3.43 4.04
CA TYR A 143 -1.06 2.81 4.49
C TYR A 143 -1.47 1.77 3.45
N PRO A 144 -0.88 0.56 3.49
CA PRO A 144 -1.29 -0.54 2.63
C PRO A 144 -2.74 -0.95 2.91
N LEU A 145 -3.49 -1.23 1.84
CA LEU A 145 -4.88 -1.64 1.85
C LEU A 145 -4.97 -3.02 1.21
N PHE A 146 -5.55 -3.99 1.92
CA PHE A 146 -5.62 -5.37 1.46
C PHE A 146 -7.04 -5.80 1.16
N TYR A 147 -7.21 -6.48 0.03
CA TYR A 147 -8.45 -7.12 -0.39
C TYR A 147 -8.12 -8.55 -0.81
N SER A 148 -9.01 -9.51 -0.53
CA SER A 148 -8.78 -10.91 -0.92
C SER A 148 -9.01 -11.16 -2.39
N TYR A 149 -9.56 -10.19 -3.11
CA TYR A 149 -9.86 -10.30 -4.52
C TYR A 149 -9.97 -8.93 -5.15
N ASN A 150 -9.37 -8.77 -6.33
CA ASN A 150 -9.60 -7.64 -7.21
C ASN A 150 -10.52 -8.09 -8.35
N ARG A 151 -11.64 -7.39 -8.51
CA ARG A 151 -12.49 -7.50 -9.69
C ARG A 151 -12.07 -6.44 -10.70
N GLY A 152 -11.55 -6.91 -11.83
CA GLY A 152 -11.11 -6.07 -12.93
C GLY A 152 -12.24 -5.28 -13.59
N ASN A 153 -11.87 -4.38 -14.50
CA ASN A 153 -12.84 -3.52 -15.18
C ASN A 153 -13.57 -4.26 -16.31
N ARG A 154 -14.79 -3.80 -16.59
CA ARG A 154 -15.60 -4.33 -17.69
C ARG A 154 -15.34 -3.60 -19.00
N TYR A 155 -15.16 -4.35 -20.08
CA TYR A 155 -15.11 -3.84 -21.44
C TYR A 155 -15.89 -4.76 -22.38
N ASN A 156 -16.85 -4.19 -23.13
CA ASN A 156 -17.73 -4.92 -24.05
C ASN A 156 -18.38 -6.19 -23.46
N GLY A 157 -18.77 -6.13 -22.17
CA GLY A 157 -19.43 -7.24 -21.47
C GLY A 157 -18.48 -8.27 -20.84
N SER A 158 -17.19 -8.22 -21.17
CA SER A 158 -16.12 -9.02 -20.55
C SER A 158 -15.44 -8.27 -19.41
N VAL A 159 -14.74 -9.00 -18.54
CA VAL A 159 -13.98 -8.46 -17.39
C VAL A 159 -12.49 -8.73 -17.62
N TYR A 160 -11.63 -7.77 -17.30
CA TYR A 160 -10.18 -7.87 -17.46
C TYR A 160 -9.43 -7.43 -16.21
N GLY A 161 -8.48 -8.23 -15.75
CA GLY A 161 -7.60 -7.95 -14.61
C GLY A 161 -8.08 -8.54 -13.28
N ASP A 162 -8.93 -9.56 -13.27
CA ASP A 162 -9.30 -10.29 -12.06
C ASP A 162 -8.08 -10.97 -11.44
N HIS A 163 -7.93 -10.89 -10.12
CA HIS A 163 -6.89 -11.64 -9.42
C HIS A 163 -7.27 -11.87 -7.95
N VAL A 164 -6.88 -13.04 -7.44
CA VAL A 164 -6.94 -13.35 -6.01
C VAL A 164 -5.88 -12.53 -5.31
N GLY A 165 -6.24 -11.97 -4.16
CA GLY A 165 -5.41 -11.06 -3.37
C GLY A 165 -5.13 -9.76 -4.10
N ASP A 166 -5.13 -8.65 -3.36
CA ASP A 166 -4.89 -7.34 -3.93
C ASP A 166 -4.33 -6.40 -2.87
N TRP A 167 -3.35 -5.62 -3.29
CA TRP A 167 -2.58 -4.73 -2.45
C TRP A 167 -2.51 -3.36 -3.07
N GLU A 168 -3.22 -2.43 -2.45
CA GLU A 168 -3.18 -1.02 -2.78
C GLU A 168 -2.43 -0.25 -1.67
N ASN A 169 -2.07 1.01 -1.90
CA ASN A 169 -1.48 1.86 -0.87
C ASN A 169 -1.81 3.36 -1.00
N ILE A 170 -1.94 4.03 0.13
CA ILE A 170 -1.76 5.48 0.22
C ILE A 170 -0.42 5.76 0.86
N MET A 171 0.34 6.72 0.34
CA MET A 171 1.57 7.18 1.00
C MET A 171 1.48 8.68 1.29
N ILE A 172 1.86 9.09 2.48
CA ILE A 172 1.98 10.50 2.87
C ILE A 172 3.42 10.80 3.24
N ARG A 173 4.00 11.82 2.59
CA ARG A 173 5.34 12.31 2.90
C ARG A 173 5.28 13.46 3.89
N PHE A 174 6.12 13.41 4.92
CA PHE A 174 6.25 14.43 5.94
C PHE A 174 7.65 15.04 5.93
N LEU A 175 7.73 16.31 6.30
CA LEU A 175 8.97 17.00 6.64
C LEU A 175 8.83 17.55 8.05
N ASN A 176 9.65 17.08 8.98
CA ASN A 176 9.61 17.46 10.40
C ASN A 176 8.20 17.33 11.02
N GLY A 177 7.48 16.27 10.62
CA GLY A 177 6.11 15.99 11.08
C GLY A 177 5.00 16.82 10.42
N VAL A 178 5.32 17.67 9.45
CA VAL A 178 4.34 18.42 8.65
C VAL A 178 4.10 17.71 7.31
N PRO A 179 2.86 17.33 6.97
CA PRO A 179 2.59 16.62 5.71
C PRO A 179 2.84 17.53 4.50
N GLN A 180 3.54 17.01 3.50
CA GLN A 180 3.97 17.72 2.29
C GLN A 180 3.18 17.29 1.06
N SER A 181 2.99 15.98 0.89
CA SER A 181 2.31 15.38 -0.27
C SER A 181 1.66 14.06 0.09
N VAL A 182 0.73 13.63 -0.77
CA VAL A 182 0.07 12.34 -0.71
C VAL A 182 0.10 11.69 -2.09
N HIS A 183 0.41 10.40 -2.13
CA HIS A 183 0.37 9.53 -3.30
C HIS A 183 -0.83 8.59 -3.19
N TYR A 184 -1.54 8.43 -4.31
CA TYR A 184 -2.68 7.53 -4.44
C TYR A 184 -2.33 6.44 -5.44
N SER A 185 -2.22 5.20 -4.98
CA SER A 185 -2.00 4.05 -5.87
C SER A 185 -3.16 3.85 -6.85
N GLN A 186 -2.83 3.58 -8.10
CA GLN A 186 -3.76 3.27 -9.18
C GLN A 186 -3.13 2.17 -10.03
N HIS A 187 -3.61 0.95 -9.87
CA HIS A 187 -3.08 -0.24 -10.53
C HIS A 187 -1.56 -0.39 -10.28
N SER A 188 -0.73 -0.16 -11.31
CA SER A 188 0.72 -0.32 -11.19
C SER A 188 1.46 0.92 -10.66
N ASP A 189 0.87 2.13 -10.65
CA ASP A 189 1.57 3.32 -10.13
C ASP A 189 0.56 4.26 -9.46
N GLY A 190 0.40 5.49 -9.94
CA GLY A 190 -0.60 6.45 -9.47
C GLY A 190 -0.04 7.86 -9.34
N PRO A 191 -0.88 8.91 -9.27
CA PRO A 191 -0.42 10.28 -9.13
C PRO A 191 -0.14 10.66 -7.67
N ALA A 192 0.67 11.70 -7.50
CA ALA A 192 0.83 12.39 -6.23
C ALA A 192 0.29 13.83 -6.31
N TYR A 193 -0.19 14.32 -5.17
CA TYR A 193 -0.68 15.68 -4.98
C TYR A 193 0.06 16.34 -3.83
N THR A 194 0.18 17.67 -3.87
CA THR A 194 0.57 18.41 -2.68
C THR A 194 -0.48 18.15 -1.60
N TYR A 195 -0.06 18.10 -0.34
CA TYR A 195 -0.99 17.81 0.75
C TYR A 195 -2.07 18.89 0.82
N ALA A 196 -1.74 20.14 0.50
CA ALA A 196 -2.69 21.24 0.43
C ALA A 196 -3.80 20.99 -0.61
N ALA A 197 -3.46 20.47 -1.80
CA ALA A 197 -4.39 20.21 -2.89
C ALA A 197 -5.33 19.02 -2.66
N ALA A 198 -4.88 18.00 -1.92
CA ALA A 198 -5.67 16.79 -1.69
C ALA A 198 -7.01 17.09 -0.97
N PRO A 199 -8.11 16.39 -1.30
CA PRO A 199 -9.35 16.49 -0.54
C PRO A 199 -9.14 16.02 0.91
N LYS A 200 -9.87 16.58 1.88
CA LYS A 200 -9.69 16.24 3.30
C LYS A 200 -10.99 16.10 4.08
N TYR A 201 -10.97 15.16 5.02
CA TYR A 201 -11.90 15.08 6.14
C TYR A 201 -11.19 15.59 7.39
N GLY A 202 -11.45 16.85 7.76
CA GLY A 202 -10.66 17.55 8.77
C GLY A 202 -9.21 17.70 8.32
N LEU A 203 -8.28 17.08 9.04
CA LEU A 203 -6.85 17.07 8.68
C LEU A 203 -6.47 15.92 7.74
N ARG A 204 -7.31 14.89 7.61
CA ARG A 204 -6.96 13.61 6.99
C ARG A 204 -7.26 13.65 5.49
N PRO A 205 -6.34 13.20 4.61
CA PRO A 205 -6.62 13.17 3.18
C PRO A 205 -7.67 12.10 2.90
N ILE A 206 -8.52 12.36 1.91
CA ILE A 206 -9.53 11.41 1.44
C ILE A 206 -8.97 10.66 0.22
N ALA A 207 -9.17 9.35 0.18
CA ALA A 207 -9.06 8.52 -1.02
C ALA A 207 -10.43 7.94 -1.36
N TYR A 208 -10.80 7.93 -2.63
CA TYR A 208 -11.97 7.23 -3.14
C TYR A 208 -11.48 5.99 -3.87
N SER A 209 -11.66 4.81 -3.26
CA SER A 209 -11.28 3.53 -3.84
C SER A 209 -12.33 3.11 -4.88
N ALA A 210 -11.87 2.73 -6.06
CA ALA A 210 -12.73 2.29 -7.13
C ALA A 210 -13.32 0.91 -6.85
N GLY A 211 -14.54 0.70 -7.32
CA GLY A 211 -15.27 -0.55 -7.14
C GLY A 211 -14.55 -1.74 -7.76
N GLY A 212 -14.17 -2.71 -6.95
CA GLY A 212 -13.57 -3.97 -7.38
C GLY A 212 -12.09 -3.89 -7.77
N SER A 213 -11.67 -2.86 -8.52
CA SER A 213 -10.25 -2.68 -8.90
C SER A 213 -9.39 -2.06 -7.80
N HIS A 214 -10.06 -1.48 -6.80
CA HIS A 214 -9.51 -0.81 -5.62
C HIS A 214 -8.53 0.36 -5.83
N ALA A 215 -8.23 0.71 -7.08
CA ALA A 215 -7.46 1.88 -7.45
C ALA A 215 -7.97 3.13 -6.72
N ASN A 216 -7.05 3.93 -6.18
CA ASN A 216 -7.35 5.02 -5.27
C ASN A 216 -7.29 6.37 -5.99
N TYR A 217 -8.32 7.19 -5.80
CA TYR A 217 -8.44 8.49 -6.45
C TYR A 217 -8.63 9.62 -5.45
N ALA A 218 -8.12 10.79 -5.78
CA ALA A 218 -8.38 12.03 -5.04
C ALA A 218 -9.74 12.65 -5.39
N THR A 219 -10.46 12.12 -6.38
CA THR A 219 -11.78 12.59 -6.81
C THR A 219 -12.73 11.42 -7.03
N THR A 220 -14.02 11.69 -6.92
CA THR A 220 -15.08 10.75 -7.31
C THR A 220 -15.32 10.82 -8.81
N GLY A 221 -15.88 9.75 -9.39
CA GLY A 221 -16.38 9.75 -10.76
C GLY A 221 -15.85 8.58 -11.57
N GLN A 222 -15.72 8.81 -12.88
CA GLN A 222 -15.15 7.86 -13.82
C GLN A 222 -13.68 8.19 -14.05
N HIS A 223 -12.82 7.18 -13.98
CA HIS A 223 -11.39 7.33 -14.20
C HIS A 223 -10.93 6.36 -15.27
N ASN A 224 -10.54 6.90 -16.42
CA ASN A 224 -10.08 6.08 -17.53
C ASN A 224 -8.60 5.76 -17.39
N HIS A 225 -8.24 4.50 -17.56
CA HIS A 225 -6.85 4.06 -17.68
C HIS A 225 -6.63 3.29 -18.97
N SER A 226 -5.40 3.40 -19.48
CA SER A 226 -5.06 2.94 -20.82
C SER A 226 -5.05 1.42 -20.92
N ALA A 227 -5.73 0.89 -21.93
CA ALA A 227 -5.60 -0.48 -22.40
C ALA A 227 -5.28 -0.48 -23.89
N ASN A 228 -4.75 -1.57 -24.44
CA ASN A 228 -4.36 -1.62 -25.85
C ASN A 228 -5.56 -1.43 -26.80
N PHE A 229 -6.75 -1.86 -26.39
CA PHE A 229 -8.01 -1.71 -27.13
C PHE A 229 -8.82 -0.46 -26.77
N GLY A 230 -8.23 0.52 -26.07
CA GLY A 230 -8.88 1.76 -25.68
C GLY A 230 -8.70 2.09 -24.19
N TYR A 231 -9.80 2.17 -23.45
CA TYR A 231 -9.78 2.46 -22.02
C TYR A 231 -10.59 1.44 -21.24
N LEU A 232 -10.05 1.06 -20.10
CA LEU A 232 -10.82 0.51 -19.00
C LEU A 232 -11.20 1.68 -18.08
N THR A 233 -12.35 1.57 -17.43
CA THR A 233 -12.91 2.65 -16.61
C THR A 233 -13.17 2.17 -15.20
N ASP A 234 -12.54 2.86 -14.26
CA ASP A 234 -12.82 2.76 -12.84
C ASP A 234 -13.94 3.70 -12.43
N HIS A 235 -14.66 3.29 -11.39
CA HIS A 235 -15.75 4.08 -10.81
C HIS A 235 -15.53 4.19 -9.31
N SER A 236 -15.42 5.42 -8.81
CA SER A 236 -15.30 5.70 -7.38
C SER A 236 -16.30 6.75 -6.93
N ASP A 237 -16.80 6.63 -5.71
CA ASP A 237 -17.72 7.60 -5.09
C ASP A 237 -17.52 7.64 -3.57
N ALA A 238 -18.32 8.46 -2.89
CA ALA A 238 -18.27 8.63 -1.43
C ALA A 238 -19.17 7.60 -0.71
N GLY A 239 -18.97 6.31 -0.98
CA GLY A 239 -19.65 5.22 -0.26
C GLY A 239 -19.14 5.03 1.17
N SER A 240 -19.12 3.80 1.65
CA SER A 240 -18.73 3.48 3.03
C SER A 240 -17.37 4.07 3.39
N MET A 241 -17.33 4.85 4.47
CA MET A 241 -16.09 5.40 5.02
C MET A 241 -15.33 4.31 5.78
N TRP A 242 -14.07 4.09 5.46
CA TRP A 242 -13.13 3.25 6.18
C TRP A 242 -12.05 4.11 6.84
N ASP A 243 -12.02 4.08 8.16
CA ASP A 243 -11.02 4.72 9.00
C ASP A 243 -9.92 3.71 9.34
N VAL A 244 -8.82 3.76 8.60
CA VAL A 244 -7.70 2.82 8.75
C VAL A 244 -7.09 2.83 10.16
N THR A 245 -7.30 3.85 10.99
CA THR A 245 -6.75 3.90 12.35
C THR A 245 -7.55 3.11 13.38
N ARG A 246 -8.78 2.68 13.06
CA ARG A 246 -9.69 2.04 14.03
C ARG A 246 -9.44 0.55 14.26
N ASN A 247 -8.67 -0.07 13.38
CA ASN A 247 -8.21 -1.43 13.49
C ASN A 247 -6.91 -1.54 12.69
N HIS A 248 -5.76 -1.40 13.35
CA HIS A 248 -4.48 -1.32 12.66
C HIS A 248 -3.35 -2.00 13.42
N VAL A 249 -2.35 -2.41 12.64
CA VAL A 249 -1.01 -2.77 13.11
C VAL A 249 0.01 -1.79 12.55
N ALA A 250 1.10 -1.55 13.27
CA ALA A 250 2.06 -0.51 12.92
C ALA A 250 3.50 -1.02 12.94
N TYR A 251 4.29 -0.60 11.96
CA TYR A 251 5.66 -1.04 11.75
C TYR A 251 6.57 0.11 11.36
N TRP A 252 7.85 -0.04 11.69
CA TRP A 252 8.95 0.71 11.07
C TRP A 252 9.60 -0.17 10.02
N TYR A 253 10.09 0.43 8.94
CA TYR A 253 10.88 -0.27 7.94
C TYR A 253 12.22 0.42 7.69
N SER A 254 13.27 -0.39 7.54
CA SER A 254 14.56 0.03 7.02
C SER A 254 15.23 -1.12 6.25
N ILE A 255 16.13 -0.81 5.33
CA ILE A 255 16.89 -1.84 4.59
C ILE A 255 17.68 -2.74 5.55
N LYS A 256 18.25 -2.15 6.60
CA LYS A 256 19.15 -2.86 7.53
C LYS A 256 18.39 -3.81 8.46
N GLU A 257 17.26 -3.37 9.01
CA GLU A 257 16.54 -4.11 10.04
C GLU A 257 15.31 -4.86 9.50
N GLY A 258 14.90 -4.63 8.26
CA GLY A 258 13.62 -5.14 7.74
C GLY A 258 12.44 -4.40 8.36
N LEU A 259 11.30 -5.08 8.47
CA LEU A 259 10.10 -4.56 9.14
C LEU A 259 10.11 -4.92 10.62
N VAL A 260 10.05 -3.91 11.47
CA VAL A 260 10.05 -4.02 12.93
C VAL A 260 8.74 -3.47 13.47
N GLY A 261 8.04 -4.22 14.34
CA GLY A 261 6.82 -3.74 14.99
C GLY A 261 7.05 -2.46 15.79
N ALA A 262 6.16 -1.49 15.65
CA ALA A 262 6.14 -0.31 16.51
C ALA A 262 5.83 -0.71 17.97
N THR A 263 6.17 0.14 18.94
CA THR A 263 5.92 -0.13 20.37
C THR A 263 4.46 -0.57 20.61
N GLY A 264 4.28 -1.71 21.26
CA GLY A 264 2.95 -2.26 21.57
C GLY A 264 2.32 -3.11 20.46
N ASN A 265 2.92 -3.15 19.26
CA ASN A 265 2.53 -4.10 18.23
C ASN A 265 3.19 -5.47 18.47
N SER A 266 2.38 -6.50 18.70
CA SER A 266 2.83 -7.88 18.88
C SER A 266 2.62 -8.76 17.63
N VAL A 267 2.09 -8.19 16.54
CA VAL A 267 1.81 -8.93 15.31
C VAL A 267 3.08 -9.03 14.47
N SER A 268 3.45 -10.25 14.08
CA SER A 268 4.62 -10.50 13.23
C SER A 268 4.59 -9.66 11.95
N SER A 269 5.75 -9.19 11.48
CA SER A 269 5.90 -8.51 10.19
C SER A 269 6.10 -9.47 9.02
N SER A 270 6.25 -10.78 9.28
CA SER A 270 6.58 -11.80 8.26
C SER A 270 5.69 -11.72 7.01
N TRP A 271 4.37 -11.53 7.18
CA TRP A 271 3.44 -11.38 6.06
C TRP A 271 3.70 -10.15 5.17
N LEU A 272 4.13 -9.02 5.74
CA LEU A 272 4.48 -7.83 4.98
C LEU A 272 5.82 -7.97 4.27
N GLU A 273 6.70 -8.84 4.75
CA GLU A 273 8.01 -9.14 4.16
C GLU A 273 7.96 -10.23 3.08
N PHE A 274 6.82 -10.90 2.89
CA PHE A 274 6.66 -11.88 1.83
C PHE A 274 6.79 -11.20 0.45
N ILE A 275 7.79 -11.63 -0.31
CA ILE A 275 8.17 -11.04 -1.61
C ILE A 275 7.43 -11.64 -2.81
N GLY A 276 6.71 -12.74 -2.62
CA GLY A 276 5.95 -13.41 -3.67
C GLY A 276 4.63 -12.73 -3.98
N HIS A 277 3.83 -13.39 -4.81
CA HIS A 277 2.53 -12.93 -5.27
C HIS A 277 1.42 -13.31 -4.29
N TRP A 278 0.66 -12.31 -3.83
CA TRP A 278 -0.56 -12.51 -3.06
C TRP A 278 -1.68 -12.87 -4.00
N GLY A 279 -1.69 -14.13 -4.48
CA GLY A 279 -2.67 -14.63 -5.42
C GLY A 279 -2.16 -15.76 -6.29
N ASP A 280 -3.05 -16.25 -7.14
CA ASP A 280 -2.75 -17.16 -8.23
C ASP A 280 -1.69 -16.58 -9.18
N LYS A 281 -0.96 -17.45 -9.87
CA LYS A 281 -0.28 -17.08 -11.12
C LYS A 281 -1.32 -16.84 -12.21
N GLN A 282 -1.09 -15.89 -13.10
CA GLN A 282 -1.92 -15.65 -14.28
C GLN A 282 -2.29 -16.98 -14.98
N TYR A 283 -3.59 -17.17 -15.21
CA TYR A 283 -4.08 -18.41 -15.81
C TYR A 283 -3.55 -18.56 -17.24
N PRO A 284 -3.14 -19.77 -17.65
CA PRO A 284 -2.69 -20.01 -19.00
C PRO A 284 -3.84 -19.80 -20.00
N ASP A 285 -3.52 -19.45 -21.25
CA ASP A 285 -4.52 -19.28 -22.32
C ASP A 285 -5.36 -20.54 -22.58
N SER A 286 -4.87 -21.70 -22.16
CA SER A 286 -5.59 -22.98 -22.26
C SER A 286 -6.63 -23.20 -21.15
N ASP A 287 -6.63 -22.40 -20.08
CA ASP A 287 -7.65 -22.48 -19.04
C ASP A 287 -8.99 -22.03 -19.63
N PRO A 288 -10.07 -22.84 -19.57
CA PRO A 288 -11.35 -22.51 -20.20
C PRO A 288 -12.02 -21.25 -19.62
N ARG A 289 -11.60 -20.81 -18.43
CA ARG A 289 -12.12 -19.60 -17.77
C ARG A 289 -11.37 -18.35 -18.24
N GLN A 290 -10.16 -18.52 -18.79
CA GLN A 290 -9.32 -17.44 -19.27
C GLN A 290 -9.78 -16.95 -20.64
N HIS A 291 -9.71 -15.64 -20.83
CA HIS A 291 -9.78 -15.02 -22.15
C HIS A 291 -8.88 -13.79 -22.14
N SER A 292 -8.45 -13.36 -23.33
CA SER A 292 -7.64 -12.16 -23.48
C SER A 292 -8.08 -11.34 -24.68
N LEU A 293 -7.83 -10.05 -24.61
CA LEU A 293 -8.02 -9.12 -25.71
C LEU A 293 -6.82 -8.18 -25.76
N GLU A 294 -6.08 -8.21 -26.87
CA GLU A 294 -4.89 -7.37 -27.11
C GLU A 294 -3.92 -7.30 -25.92
N GLY A 295 -3.68 -8.44 -25.26
CA GLY A 295 -2.73 -8.55 -24.15
C GLY A 295 -3.28 -8.16 -22.76
N GLN A 296 -4.56 -7.82 -22.65
CA GLN A 296 -5.25 -7.82 -21.34
C GLN A 296 -5.91 -9.18 -21.13
N TYR A 297 -5.77 -9.71 -19.91
CA TYR A 297 -6.26 -11.03 -19.54
C TYR A 297 -7.43 -10.92 -18.57
N ARG A 298 -8.34 -11.89 -18.59
CA ARG A 298 -9.39 -11.98 -17.57
C ARG A 298 -8.77 -12.18 -16.20
N TYR A 299 -7.97 -13.23 -16.03
CA TYR A 299 -7.29 -13.53 -14.77
C TYR A 299 -5.79 -13.25 -14.88
N THR A 300 -5.27 -12.39 -14.01
CA THR A 300 -3.84 -12.03 -13.93
C THR A 300 -3.22 -12.54 -12.64
N SER A 301 -1.90 -12.44 -12.50
CA SER A 301 -1.24 -12.78 -11.23
C SER A 301 -1.62 -11.78 -10.14
N GLY A 302 -1.77 -12.22 -8.89
CA GLY A 302 -1.92 -11.32 -7.75
C GLY A 302 -0.68 -10.44 -7.55
N PRO A 303 -0.78 -9.21 -7.02
CA PRO A 303 0.37 -8.33 -6.85
C PRO A 303 1.28 -8.83 -5.72
N PRO A 304 2.56 -8.38 -5.70
CA PRO A 304 3.40 -8.57 -4.53
C PRO A 304 2.84 -7.77 -3.33
N GLY A 305 3.18 -8.23 -2.13
CA GLY A 305 2.83 -7.54 -0.90
C GLY A 305 3.57 -6.20 -0.71
N PRO A 306 3.38 -5.52 0.44
CA PRO A 306 3.89 -4.17 0.67
C PRO A 306 5.40 -3.99 0.51
N ILE A 307 6.22 -5.02 0.79
CA ILE A 307 7.67 -4.95 0.56
C ILE A 307 8.02 -4.77 -0.93
N GLY A 308 7.17 -5.24 -1.85
CA GLY A 308 7.30 -5.08 -3.29
C GLY A 308 6.94 -3.67 -3.80
N HIS A 309 6.38 -2.81 -2.95
CA HIS A 309 5.90 -1.46 -3.33
C HIS A 309 6.99 -0.37 -3.25
N ASN A 310 8.26 -0.77 -3.36
CA ASN A 310 9.41 0.15 -3.40
C ASN A 310 9.42 1.14 -2.19
N LEU A 311 9.33 0.61 -0.97
CA LEU A 311 9.15 1.40 0.26
C LEU A 311 10.30 2.42 0.51
N MET A 312 11.50 2.16 -0.01
CA MET A 312 12.67 3.06 0.12
C MET A 312 12.78 4.12 -0.97
N ARG A 313 11.85 4.21 -1.93
CA ARG A 313 11.93 5.22 -3.01
C ARG A 313 12.12 6.66 -2.53
N ALA A 314 12.90 7.43 -3.28
CA ALA A 314 13.05 8.87 -3.07
C ALA A 314 11.90 9.68 -3.71
N THR A 315 11.33 9.16 -4.80
CA THR A 315 10.20 9.74 -5.53
C THR A 315 8.89 9.59 -4.76
N LEU A 316 7.84 10.30 -5.18
CA LEU A 316 6.50 10.12 -4.61
C LEU A 316 5.79 8.92 -5.26
N CYS A 317 5.75 8.91 -6.59
CA CYS A 317 5.23 7.80 -7.38
C CYS A 317 6.17 6.60 -7.34
N GLN A 318 5.60 5.40 -7.48
CA GLN A 318 6.25 4.14 -7.22
C GLN A 318 7.32 3.80 -8.26
N TYR A 319 7.02 4.04 -9.53
CA TYR A 319 7.92 3.71 -10.66
C TYR A 319 8.33 4.92 -11.50
N SER A 320 7.68 6.07 -11.31
CA SER A 320 7.96 7.29 -12.05
C SER A 320 8.45 8.42 -11.13
N ASP A 321 9.25 9.33 -11.68
CA ASP A 321 9.57 10.60 -11.01
C ASP A 321 8.45 11.60 -11.30
N CYS A 322 7.39 11.53 -10.49
CA CYS A 322 6.26 12.43 -10.59
C CYS A 322 6.41 13.61 -9.62
N SER A 323 6.19 14.82 -10.14
CA SER A 323 6.02 16.00 -9.28
C SER A 323 4.60 16.02 -8.71
N PRO A 324 4.42 16.38 -7.42
CA PRO A 324 3.10 16.45 -6.82
C PRO A 324 2.27 17.56 -7.49
N GLN A 325 1.04 17.23 -7.89
CA GLN A 325 0.13 18.19 -8.50
C GLN A 325 -0.41 19.18 -7.44
N GLU A 326 -0.52 20.46 -7.81
CA GLU A 326 -0.99 21.54 -6.91
C GLU A 326 -2.51 21.75 -6.96
N SER A 327 -3.23 21.03 -7.82
CA SER A 327 -4.68 21.01 -7.90
C SER A 327 -5.17 19.65 -8.40
N LEU A 328 -6.45 19.33 -8.21
CA LEU A 328 -7.05 18.06 -8.63
C LEU A 328 -7.35 17.98 -10.13
N GLY A 329 -7.08 19.05 -10.89
CA GLY A 329 -7.62 19.23 -12.24
C GLY A 329 -9.12 19.54 -12.21
N THR A 330 -9.60 20.25 -13.24
CA THR A 330 -11.04 20.49 -13.50
C THR A 330 -11.54 19.52 -14.54
#